data_AF-A0A420EGQ1-F1
#
_entry.id   AF-A0A420EGQ1-F1
#
_cell.length_a   1.000
_cell.length_b   1.000
_cell.length_c   1.000
_cell.angle_alpha   90.00
_cell.angle_beta   90.00
_cell.angle_gamma   90.00
#
_symmetry.space_group_name_H-M   'P 1'
#
loop_
_entity.id
_entity.type
_entity.pdbx_description
1 polymer ?
#
loop_
_entity_poly.entity_id
_entity_poly.type
_entity_poly.pdbx_seq_one_letter_code
_entity_poly.pdbx_strand_id
1 'polypeptide(L)'
;MIKTKGMCLGAGCLLVLSACSTTANTVPKADAGPSAFDGVSYDVKTKVLKDDVPDSEAYRLYLEEDTSYGSVYSVRKTALKQAASYCAQTSQYVSLLRESSALGLLSEGNYPRVELVFACVDEQPEPLQQ
;
A
#
# COMPACT_ATOMS: atom_id res chain seq x y z
N MET A 1 -56.84 -26.36 1.43
CA MET A 1 -55.54 -27.07 1.49
C MET A 1 -55.27 -27.70 0.13
N ILE A 2 -54.40 -27.11 -0.69
CA ILE A 2 -53.99 -27.67 -1.99
C ILE A 2 -52.47 -27.66 -2.02
N LYS A 3 -51.92 -28.83 -2.34
CA LYS A 3 -50.53 -29.23 -2.22
C LYS A 3 -49.92 -29.17 -3.63
N THR A 4 -49.12 -28.18 -3.93
CA THR A 4 -48.54 -28.01 -5.28
C THR A 4 -47.19 -28.72 -5.36
N LYS A 5 -47.15 -29.84 -6.09
CA LYS A 5 -45.91 -30.44 -6.61
C LYS A 5 -45.54 -29.75 -7.92
N GLY A 6 -44.25 -29.52 -8.10
CA GLY A 6 -43.72 -28.66 -9.17
C GLY A 6 -43.80 -29.22 -10.58
N MET A 7 -43.47 -28.37 -11.54
CA MET A 7 -42.86 -28.74 -12.82
C MET A 7 -42.32 -27.46 -13.48
N CYS A 8 -41.09 -27.52 -13.96
CA CYS A 8 -40.37 -26.49 -14.70
C CYS A 8 -41.09 -26.10 -16.00
N LEU A 9 -40.93 -24.84 -16.45
CA LEU A 9 -40.54 -24.45 -17.82
C LEU A 9 -40.69 -22.94 -17.96
N GLY A 10 -39.60 -22.24 -18.29
CA GLY A 10 -39.70 -20.83 -18.66
C GLY A 10 -38.35 -20.16 -18.71
N ALA A 11 -37.90 -19.88 -19.93
CA ALA A 11 -36.63 -19.25 -20.26
C ALA A 11 -36.32 -18.03 -19.37
N GLY A 12 -35.14 -18.05 -18.78
CA GLY A 12 -34.65 -16.95 -17.95
C GLY A 12 -33.46 -17.41 -17.14
N CYS A 13 -32.40 -17.84 -17.82
CA CYS A 13 -31.09 -17.96 -17.18
C CYS A 13 -30.67 -16.53 -16.81
N LEU A 14 -31.15 -16.04 -15.66
CA LEU A 14 -30.59 -14.86 -15.00
C LEU A 14 -29.16 -15.24 -14.63
N LEU A 15 -28.24 -14.98 -15.56
CA LEU A 15 -26.82 -14.89 -15.30
C LEU A 15 -26.65 -13.71 -14.35
N VAL A 16 -26.67 -14.00 -13.05
CA VAL A 16 -26.24 -13.05 -12.03
C VAL A 16 -24.74 -12.86 -12.25
N LEU A 17 -24.41 -11.86 -13.07
CA LEU A 17 -23.05 -11.34 -13.20
C LEU A 17 -22.66 -10.78 -11.84
N SER A 18 -22.08 -11.64 -10.99
CA SER A 18 -21.31 -11.22 -9.83
C SER A 18 -20.13 -10.43 -10.35
N ALA A 19 -20.30 -9.12 -10.49
CA ALA A 19 -19.20 -8.20 -10.68
C ALA A 19 -18.32 -8.31 -9.42
N CYS A 20 -17.21 -9.04 -9.53
CA CYS A 20 -16.07 -8.81 -8.65
C CYS A 20 -15.66 -7.36 -8.89
N SER A 21 -16.14 -6.45 -8.03
CA SER A 21 -15.53 -5.14 -7.88
C SER A 21 -14.07 -5.41 -7.56
N THR A 22 -13.19 -5.11 -8.52
CA THR A 22 -11.76 -5.08 -8.28
C THR A 22 -11.58 -4.07 -7.16
N THR A 23 -11.34 -4.56 -5.95
CA THR A 23 -10.97 -3.74 -4.80
C THR A 23 -9.93 -2.76 -5.27
N ALA A 24 -10.26 -1.46 -5.22
CA ALA A 24 -9.28 -0.41 -5.45
C ALA A 24 -8.03 -0.73 -4.62
N ASN A 25 -6.85 -0.49 -5.17
CA ASN A 25 -5.58 -0.57 -4.44
C ASN A 25 -5.69 0.30 -3.19
N THR A 26 -6.09 -0.27 -2.06
CA THR A 26 -6.40 0.45 -0.84
C THR A 26 -5.12 0.51 -0.04
N VAL A 27 -4.44 1.64 -0.13
CA VAL A 27 -3.35 1.96 0.79
C VAL A 27 -3.98 2.34 2.13
N PRO A 28 -3.68 1.63 3.24
CA PRO A 28 -4.27 1.93 4.53
C PRO A 28 -3.78 3.27 5.09
N LYS A 29 -4.57 3.84 6.01
CA LYS A 29 -4.10 4.95 6.85
C LYS A 29 -2.90 4.50 7.70
N ALA A 30 -1.99 5.43 8.00
CA ALA A 30 -0.77 5.09 8.74
C ALA A 30 -1.06 4.69 10.19
N ASP A 31 -2.17 5.14 10.77
CA ASP A 31 -2.63 4.76 12.10
C ASP A 31 -3.48 3.48 12.15
N ALA A 32 -3.79 2.87 11.01
CA ALA A 32 -4.66 1.69 10.94
C ALA A 32 -4.04 0.40 11.52
N GLY A 33 -2.74 0.41 11.83
CA GLY A 33 -2.03 -0.75 12.38
C GLY A 33 -0.56 -0.44 12.71
N PRO A 34 0.19 -1.46 13.17
CA PRO A 34 1.63 -1.33 13.41
C PRO A 34 2.42 -1.20 12.10
N SER A 35 3.64 -0.66 12.18
CA SER A 35 4.60 -0.67 11.08
C SER A 35 4.98 -2.11 10.74
N ALA A 36 5.30 -2.38 9.47
CA ALA A 36 5.90 -3.66 9.08
C ALA A 36 7.29 -3.88 9.73
N PHE A 37 7.89 -2.80 10.25
CA PHE A 37 9.15 -2.83 10.98
C PHE A 37 8.99 -2.91 12.51
N ASP A 38 7.77 -2.96 13.04
CA ASP A 38 7.57 -3.05 14.49
C ASP A 38 8.02 -4.41 15.02
N GLY A 39 8.94 -4.40 16.00
CA GLY A 39 9.40 -5.61 16.70
C GLY A 39 10.33 -6.51 15.90
N VAL A 40 10.85 -6.05 14.76
CA VAL A 40 11.80 -6.82 13.95
C VAL A 40 13.19 -6.88 14.61
N SER A 41 13.94 -7.96 14.35
CA SER A 41 15.25 -8.23 14.99
C SER A 41 16.45 -7.64 14.22
N TYR A 42 16.22 -7.06 13.05
CA TYR A 42 17.26 -6.50 12.18
C TYR A 42 17.28 -4.97 12.22
N ASP A 43 18.39 -4.37 11.79
CA ASP A 43 18.59 -2.93 11.81
C ASP A 43 17.67 -2.21 10.81
N VAL A 44 16.82 -1.33 11.33
CA VAL A 44 15.96 -0.46 10.54
C VAL A 44 16.51 0.97 10.56
N LYS A 45 16.54 1.62 9.39
CA LYS A 45 16.89 3.03 9.23
C LYS A 45 15.62 3.83 8.94
N THR A 46 15.26 4.73 9.85
CA THR A 46 14.11 5.63 9.70
C THR A 46 14.59 7.06 9.46
N LYS A 47 14.11 7.70 8.40
CA LYS A 47 14.26 9.12 8.11
C LYS A 47 12.90 9.80 8.24
N VAL A 48 12.78 10.73 9.19
CA VAL A 48 11.64 11.65 9.26
C VAL A 48 11.98 12.85 8.38
N LEU A 49 11.13 13.12 7.38
CA LEU A 49 11.29 14.21 6.42
C LEU A 49 10.37 15.38 6.79
N LYS A 50 9.16 15.08 7.25
CA LYS A 50 8.17 16.03 7.74
C LYS A 50 7.32 15.38 8.84
N ASP A 51 6.83 16.19 9.77
CA ASP A 51 5.99 15.78 10.90
C ASP A 51 4.74 16.69 11.04
N ASP A 52 4.41 17.43 9.98
CA ASP A 52 3.31 18.38 9.91
C ASP A 52 1.94 17.74 9.68
N VAL A 53 1.91 16.48 9.22
CA VAL A 53 0.68 15.71 8.98
C VAL A 53 0.58 14.55 9.96
N PRO A 54 -0.52 14.41 10.72
CA PRO A 54 -0.71 13.32 11.65
C PRO A 54 -0.92 11.98 10.93
N ASP A 55 -0.54 10.87 11.58
CA ASP A 55 -0.64 9.51 11.01
C ASP A 55 -2.11 9.11 10.66
N SER A 56 -3.11 9.72 11.30
CA SER A 56 -4.55 9.55 10.98
C SER A 56 -4.96 10.14 9.63
N GLU A 57 -4.18 11.09 9.13
CA GLU A 57 -4.39 11.73 7.84
C GLU A 57 -3.43 11.20 6.77
N ALA A 58 -2.30 10.63 7.19
CA ALA A 58 -1.32 9.97 6.33
C ALA A 58 -1.70 8.54 5.92
N TYR A 59 -1.00 8.02 4.92
CA TYR A 59 -1.11 6.67 4.40
C TYR A 59 0.20 5.93 4.59
N ARG A 60 0.14 4.59 4.74
CA ARG A 60 1.31 3.72 4.86
C ARG A 60 1.40 2.73 3.72
N LEU A 61 2.56 2.67 3.06
CA LEU A 61 2.88 1.70 2.03
C LEU A 61 4.15 0.94 2.39
N TYR A 62 4.05 -0.38 2.51
CA TYR A 62 5.19 -1.28 2.68
C TYR A 62 5.47 -2.03 1.38
N LEU A 63 6.74 -2.12 1.00
CA LEU A 63 7.19 -2.91 -0.13
C LEU A 63 8.46 -3.68 0.25
N GLU A 64 8.48 -4.95 -0.11
CA GLU A 64 9.62 -5.86 0.00
C GLU A 64 9.86 -6.48 -1.37
N GLU A 65 11.12 -6.54 -1.80
CA GLU A 65 11.50 -7.31 -2.98
C GLU A 65 11.69 -8.79 -2.60
N ASP A 66 11.22 -9.68 -3.47
CA ASP A 66 11.28 -11.14 -3.31
C ASP A 66 12.64 -11.74 -3.70
N THR A 67 13.59 -10.91 -4.13
CA THR A 67 14.94 -11.33 -4.50
C THR A 67 16.01 -10.67 -3.64
N SER A 68 17.08 -11.42 -3.35
CA SER A 68 18.23 -10.94 -2.58
C SER A 68 19.23 -10.11 -3.40
N TYR A 69 18.93 -9.85 -4.68
CA TYR A 69 19.78 -9.08 -5.61
C TYR A 69 19.34 -7.62 -5.76
N GLY A 70 18.21 -7.27 -5.15
CA GLY A 70 17.67 -5.92 -5.13
C GLY A 70 18.50 -4.92 -4.33
N SER A 71 18.07 -3.67 -4.36
CA SER A 71 18.62 -2.61 -3.50
C SER A 71 17.50 -1.87 -2.78
N VAL A 72 17.78 -1.30 -1.60
CA VAL A 72 16.81 -0.40 -0.93
C VAL A 72 16.39 0.72 -1.88
N TYR A 73 17.29 1.20 -2.73
CA TYR A 73 17.01 2.23 -3.72
C TYR A 73 15.96 1.80 -4.76
N SER A 74 16.02 0.58 -5.29
CA SER A 74 15.04 0.08 -6.28
C SER A 74 13.66 -0.09 -5.65
N VAL A 75 13.60 -0.66 -4.45
CA VAL A 75 12.36 -0.82 -3.69
C VAL A 75 11.75 0.54 -3.37
N ARG A 76 12.55 1.49 -2.89
CA ARG A 76 12.13 2.86 -2.60
C ARG A 76 11.54 3.55 -3.83
N LYS A 77 12.21 3.47 -4.98
CA LYS A 77 11.73 4.07 -6.23
C LYS A 77 10.37 3.50 -6.64
N THR A 78 10.19 2.19 -6.47
CA THR A 78 8.91 1.51 -6.75
C THR A 78 7.82 1.94 -5.77
N ALA A 79 8.13 1.99 -4.47
CA ALA A 79 7.19 2.45 -3.44
C ALA A 79 6.75 3.91 -3.68
N LEU A 80 7.69 4.80 -4.02
CA LEU A 80 7.38 6.19 -4.37
C LEU A 80 6.48 6.29 -5.60
N LYS A 81 6.72 5.47 -6.63
CA LYS A 81 5.86 5.41 -7.82
C LYS A 81 4.45 4.95 -7.47
N GLN A 82 4.31 3.97 -6.59
CA GLN A 82 3.00 3.50 -6.12
C GLN A 82 2.28 4.56 -5.28
N ALA A 83 2.97 5.22 -4.34
CA ALA A 83 2.40 6.31 -3.55
C ALA A 83 1.96 7.50 -4.43
N ALA A 84 2.78 7.90 -5.40
CA ALA A 84 2.42 8.92 -6.38
C ALA A 84 1.20 8.50 -7.22
N SER A 85 1.14 7.24 -7.66
CA SER A 85 0.00 6.71 -8.42
C SER A 85 -1.27 6.64 -7.58
N TYR A 86 -1.16 6.46 -6.26
CA TYR A 86 -2.27 6.50 -5.33
C TYR A 86 -2.85 7.91 -5.22
N CYS A 87 -2.01 8.92 -4.92
CA CYS A 87 -2.47 10.32 -4.83
C CYS A 87 -2.98 10.88 -6.16
N ALA A 88 -2.43 10.41 -7.29
CA ALA A 88 -2.90 10.84 -8.61
C ALA A 88 -4.36 10.44 -8.90
N GLN A 89 -4.92 9.42 -8.22
CA GLN A 89 -6.33 9.05 -8.37
C GLN A 89 -7.28 10.17 -7.94
N THR A 90 -6.83 11.07 -7.06
CA THR A 90 -7.57 12.24 -6.59
C THR A 90 -6.98 13.56 -7.11
N SER A 91 -6.12 13.50 -8.14
CA SER A 91 -5.41 14.68 -8.70
C SER A 91 -4.50 15.40 -7.70
N GLN A 92 -3.97 14.67 -6.72
CA GLN A 92 -3.08 15.19 -5.68
C GLN A 92 -1.64 14.71 -5.88
N TYR A 93 -0.70 15.38 -5.22
CA TYR A 93 0.71 15.06 -5.20
C TYR A 93 1.09 14.27 -3.93
N VAL A 94 2.12 13.44 -4.04
CA VAL A 94 2.67 12.71 -2.90
C VAL A 94 3.62 13.60 -2.09
N SER A 95 3.31 13.85 -0.82
CA SER A 95 4.22 14.43 0.16
C SER A 95 4.75 13.33 1.07
N LEU A 96 6.03 13.01 0.97
CA LEU A 96 6.66 11.98 1.81
C LEU A 96 6.95 12.56 3.21
N LEU A 97 6.48 11.88 4.25
CA LEU A 97 6.59 12.31 5.64
C LEU A 97 7.68 11.52 6.37
N ARG A 98 7.68 10.20 6.21
CA ARG A 98 8.62 9.28 6.86
C ARG A 98 8.98 8.16 5.91
N GLU A 99 10.23 7.72 5.98
CA GLU A 99 10.72 6.56 5.25
C GLU A 99 11.49 5.66 6.21
N SER A 100 11.10 4.39 6.28
CA SER A 100 11.84 3.35 6.99
C SER A 100 12.37 2.36 5.97
N SER A 101 13.60 1.89 6.15
CA SER A 101 14.21 0.89 5.26
C SER A 101 15.13 -0.05 6.02
N ALA A 102 15.27 -1.26 5.49
CA ALA A 102 16.21 -2.24 6.00
C ALA A 102 16.72 -3.12 4.85
N LEU A 103 17.91 -3.68 5.06
CA LEU A 103 18.36 -4.88 4.36
C LEU A 103 18.10 -6.06 5.29
N GLY A 104 17.58 -7.16 4.75
CA GLY A 104 17.40 -8.40 5.51
C GLY A 104 18.70 -8.92 6.15
N LEU A 105 18.56 -9.90 7.05
CA LEU A 105 19.72 -10.56 7.65
C LEU A 105 20.45 -11.41 6.60
N LEU A 106 21.79 -11.34 6.59
CA LEU A 106 22.63 -12.09 5.65
C LEU A 106 22.33 -13.60 5.63
N SER A 107 21.89 -14.17 6.76
CA SER A 107 21.58 -15.60 6.90
C SER A 107 20.22 -16.01 6.33
N GLU A 108 19.25 -15.09 6.26
CA GLU A 108 17.89 -15.36 5.79
C GLU A 108 17.64 -14.80 4.38
N GLY A 109 18.60 -14.02 3.85
CA GLY A 109 18.52 -13.37 2.55
C GLY A 109 18.42 -11.84 2.71
N ASN A 110 19.18 -11.13 1.88
CA ASN A 110 19.17 -9.67 1.83
C ASN A 110 17.98 -9.17 1.00
N TYR A 111 16.75 -9.37 1.50
CA TYR A 111 15.56 -8.81 0.87
C TYR A 111 15.44 -7.33 1.26
N PRO A 112 15.61 -6.38 0.32
CA PRO A 112 15.48 -4.97 0.64
C PRO A 112 14.01 -4.62 0.87
N ARG A 113 13.77 -3.77 1.87
CA ARG A 113 12.43 -3.40 2.34
C ARG A 113 12.34 -1.91 2.52
N VAL A 114 11.18 -1.34 2.20
CA VAL A 114 10.87 0.07 2.42
C VAL A 114 9.43 0.22 2.92
N GLU A 115 9.25 1.04 3.93
CA GLU A 115 7.94 1.56 4.34
C GLU A 115 7.94 3.08 4.15
N LEU A 116 6.93 3.58 3.43
CA LEU A 116 6.67 5.00 3.25
C LEU A 116 5.44 5.38 4.07
N VAL A 117 5.56 6.46 4.84
CA VAL A 117 4.42 7.21 5.36
C VAL A 117 4.31 8.50 4.56
N PHE A 118 3.17 8.72 3.93
CA PHE A 118 2.98 9.84 2.99
C PHE A 118 1.58 10.43 3.08
N ALA A 119 1.45 11.69 2.69
CA ALA A 119 0.17 12.38 2.52
C ALA A 119 -0.08 12.70 1.04
N CYS A 120 -1.36 12.81 0.67
CA CYS A 120 -1.75 13.37 -0.62
C CYS A 120 -2.11 14.84 -0.41
N VAL A 121 -1.42 15.73 -1.13
CA VAL A 121 -1.51 17.18 -0.98
C VAL A 121 -1.85 17.83 -2.32
N ASP A 122 -2.51 18.99 -2.30
CA ASP A 122 -2.97 19.64 -3.53
C ASP A 122 -1.84 20.38 -4.27
N GLU A 123 -0.79 20.78 -3.55
CA GLU A 123 0.37 21.48 -4.11
C GLU A 123 1.55 20.54 -4.26
N GLN A 124 2.33 20.73 -5.34
CA GLN A 124 3.53 19.93 -5.55
C GLN A 124 4.54 20.18 -4.41
N PRO A 125 4.90 19.15 -3.63
CA PRO A 125 5.82 19.34 -2.52
C PRO A 125 7.23 19.65 -3.03
N GLU A 126 7.96 20.40 -2.21
CA GLU A 126 9.36 20.72 -2.48
C GLU A 126 10.17 19.43 -2.72
N PRO A 127 11.09 19.41 -3.70
CA PRO A 127 11.94 18.25 -3.95
C PRO A 127 12.68 17.85 -2.67
N LEU A 128 12.52 16.59 -2.26
CA LEU A 128 13.26 16.06 -1.12
C LEU A 128 14.75 16.22 -1.40
N GLN A 129 15.45 17.00 -0.58
CA GLN A 129 16.90 17.06 -0.58
C GLN A 129 17.41 15.65 -0.28
N GLN A 130 18.01 15.03 -1.30
CA GLN A 130 18.41 13.61 -1.31
C GLN A 130 19.50 13.36 -0.26
#